data_AF-A0A239WDT0-F1
#
_entry.id   AF-A0A239WDT0-F1
#
_cell.length_a   1.000
_cell.length_b   1.000
_cell.length_c   1.000
_cell.angle_alpha   90.00
_cell.angle_beta   90.00
_cell.angle_gamma   90.00
#
_symmetry.space_group_name_H-M   'P 1'
#
loop_
_entity.id
_entity.type
_entity.pdbx_description
1 polymer ?
#
loop_
_entity_poly.entity_id
_entity_poly.type
_entity_poly.pdbx_seq_one_letter_code
_entity_poly.pdbx_strand_id
1 'polypeptide(L)'
;MSEEAARRCWVALGYALTGQQLTAPDAPTWQACDVVAWLADNGWDVGRLVERRQQAQQARQPWPTRLPEELMEGLEFARYGALLAQVRKHTGLDGLTSTIHRGPLRIGPQEARLMAELPPHNVLH
;
A
#
# COMPACT_ATOMS: atom_id res chain seq x y z
N MET A 1 -26.78 6.62 4.12
CA MET A 1 -25.31 6.70 4.08
C MET A 1 -24.96 7.32 2.74
N SER A 2 -24.30 8.47 2.69
CA SER A 2 -24.08 9.16 1.40
C SER A 2 -22.94 8.51 0.62
N GLU A 3 -23.25 7.86 -0.50
CA GLU A 3 -22.26 7.28 -1.43
C GLU A 3 -21.26 8.34 -1.92
N GLU A 4 -21.72 9.58 -2.07
CA GLU A 4 -20.89 10.73 -2.42
C GLU A 4 -19.81 11.03 -1.35
N ALA A 5 -20.13 10.86 -0.06
CA ALA A 5 -19.15 11.03 1.01
C ALA A 5 -18.09 9.91 1.00
N ALA A 6 -18.51 8.68 0.67
CA ALA A 6 -17.59 7.56 0.48
C ALA A 6 -16.67 7.81 -0.72
N ARG A 7 -17.22 8.31 -1.84
CA ARG A 7 -16.46 8.65 -3.05
C ARG A 7 -15.38 9.67 -2.75
N ARG A 8 -15.74 10.78 -2.09
CA ARG A 8 -14.77 11.81 -1.69
C ARG A 8 -13.70 11.27 -0.76
N CYS A 9 -14.08 10.40 0.17
CA CYS A 9 -13.12 9.75 1.06
C CYS A 9 -12.12 8.87 0.30
N TRP A 10 -12.56 8.15 -0.73
CA TRP A 10 -11.66 7.32 -1.55
C TRP A 10 -10.70 8.16 -2.37
N VAL A 11 -11.18 9.24 -3.00
CA VAL A 11 -10.31 10.18 -3.73
C VAL A 11 -9.27 10.80 -2.79
N ALA A 12 -9.70 11.26 -1.61
CA ALA A 12 -8.80 11.80 -0.59
C ALA A 12 -7.77 10.77 -0.11
N LEU A 13 -8.18 9.52 0.13
CA LEU A 13 -7.26 8.44 0.52
C LEU A 13 -6.24 8.12 -0.57
N GLY A 14 -6.70 8.02 -1.82
CA GLY A 14 -5.82 7.83 -2.98
C GLY A 14 -4.78 8.93 -3.07
N TYR A 15 -5.22 10.19 -2.96
CA TYR A 15 -4.31 11.34 -2.98
C TYR A 15 -3.33 11.34 -1.81
N ALA A 16 -3.81 11.10 -0.58
CA ALA A 16 -2.94 11.10 0.60
C ALA A 16 -1.85 10.02 0.53
N LEU A 17 -2.20 8.82 0.04
CA LEU A 17 -1.29 7.67 0.03
C LEU A 17 -0.32 7.70 -1.16
N THR A 18 -0.80 8.11 -2.33
CA THR A 18 -0.02 8.06 -3.59
C THR A 18 0.58 9.42 -3.97
N GLY A 19 -0.08 10.51 -3.57
CA GLY A 19 0.17 11.87 -4.08
C GLY A 19 -0.48 12.14 -5.44
N GLN A 20 -1.31 11.23 -5.94
CA GLN A 20 -2.03 11.34 -7.21
C GLN A 20 -3.54 11.33 -6.97
N GLN A 21 -4.26 12.14 -7.74
CA GLN A 21 -5.71 12.12 -7.73
C GLN A 21 -6.20 10.94 -8.58
N LEU A 22 -6.67 9.90 -7.90
CA LEU A 22 -7.24 8.72 -8.54
C LEU A 22 -8.75 8.87 -8.70
N THR A 23 -9.29 8.27 -9.76
CA THR A 23 -10.75 8.22 -9.97
C THR A 23 -11.35 7.16 -9.06
N ALA A 24 -12.21 7.58 -8.14
CA ALA A 24 -12.95 6.65 -7.28
C ALA A 24 -13.94 5.82 -8.11
N PRO A 25 -14.24 4.58 -7.69
CA PRO A 25 -15.19 3.73 -8.40
C PRO A 25 -16.62 4.27 -8.31
N ASP A 26 -17.49 3.74 -9.17
CA ASP A 26 -18.91 4.11 -9.21
C ASP A 26 -19.63 3.81 -7.89
N ALA A 27 -19.29 2.70 -7.22
CA ALA A 27 -19.89 2.27 -5.95
C ALA A 27 -18.83 2.18 -4.82
N PRO A 28 -18.42 3.30 -4.23
CA PRO A 28 -17.43 3.30 -3.15
C PRO A 28 -18.05 2.81 -1.84
N THR A 29 -17.35 1.90 -1.17
CA THR A 29 -17.75 1.34 0.12
C THR A 29 -16.96 1.98 1.26
N TRP A 30 -17.24 1.62 2.51
CA TRP A 30 -16.42 2.04 3.65
C TRP A 30 -15.51 0.93 4.16
N GLN A 31 -15.14 -0.01 3.30
CA GLN A 31 -14.31 -1.16 3.66
C GLN A 31 -12.86 -0.94 3.23
N ALA A 32 -11.92 -1.15 4.15
CA ALA A 32 -10.50 -0.99 3.86
C ALA A 32 -9.96 -1.99 2.82
N CYS A 33 -10.49 -3.22 2.77
CA CYS A 33 -10.11 -4.21 1.76
C CYS A 33 -10.42 -3.75 0.35
N ASP A 34 -11.58 -3.12 0.15
CA ASP A 34 -12.04 -2.64 -1.16
C ASP A 34 -11.16 -1.46 -1.63
N VAL A 35 -10.78 -0.57 -0.70
CA VAL A 35 -9.83 0.52 -0.97
C VAL A 35 -8.46 -0.04 -1.37
N VAL A 36 -7.96 -1.06 -0.67
CA VAL A 36 -6.66 -1.68 -0.99
C VAL A 36 -6.70 -2.36 -2.35
N ALA A 37 -7.78 -3.08 -2.67
CA ALA A 37 -7.97 -3.70 -3.98
C ALA A 37 -8.03 -2.64 -5.09
N TRP A 38 -8.76 -1.54 -4.87
CA TRP A 38 -8.83 -0.43 -5.82
C TRP A 38 -7.49 0.27 -6.04
N LEU A 39 -6.71 0.49 -4.97
CA LEU A 39 -5.35 1.02 -5.10
C LEU A 39 -4.48 0.07 -5.94
N ALA A 40 -4.53 -1.23 -5.69
CA ALA A 40 -3.78 -2.23 -6.45
C ALA A 40 -4.20 -2.28 -7.93
N ASP A 41 -5.50 -2.18 -8.22
CA ASP A 41 -6.04 -2.10 -9.59
C ASP A 41 -5.52 -0.86 -10.34
N ASN A 42 -5.32 0.25 -9.62
CA ASN A 42 -4.70 1.47 -10.13
C ASN A 42 -3.15 1.40 -10.16
N GLY A 43 -2.54 0.23 -9.96
CA GLY A 43 -1.09 0.03 -9.96
C GLY A 43 -0.37 0.49 -8.70
N TRP A 44 -1.11 0.76 -7.63
CA TRP A 44 -0.62 1.11 -6.30
C TRP A 44 -0.79 -0.06 -5.34
N ASP A 45 -0.01 -1.12 -5.58
CA ASP A 45 0.07 -2.25 -4.66
C ASP A 45 0.76 -1.86 -3.34
N VAL A 46 0.70 -2.77 -2.36
CA VAL A 46 1.29 -2.55 -1.03
C VAL A 46 2.79 -2.23 -1.10
N GLY A 47 3.54 -2.89 -1.98
CA GLY A 47 4.96 -2.64 -2.20
C GLY A 47 5.22 -1.22 -2.70
N ARG A 48 4.50 -0.79 -3.75
CA ARG A 48 4.54 0.59 -4.27
C ARG A 48 4.24 1.64 -3.21
N LEU A 49 3.25 1.39 -2.35
CA LEU A 49 2.90 2.30 -1.25
C LEU A 49 4.00 2.37 -0.18
N VAL A 50 4.64 1.25 0.14
CA VAL A 50 5.80 1.20 1.04
C VAL A 50 6.99 1.96 0.45
N GLU A 51 7.31 1.76 -0.83
CA GLU A 51 8.37 2.49 -1.53
C GLU A 51 8.10 4.00 -1.53
N ARG A 52 6.86 4.41 -1.86
CA ARG A 52 6.45 5.82 -1.83
C ARG A 52 6.61 6.45 -0.45
N ARG A 53 6.26 5.71 0.61
CA ARG A 53 6.48 6.12 2.01
C ARG A 53 7.96 6.26 2.34
N GLN A 54 8.79 5.31 1.90
CA GLN A 54 10.25 5.37 2.12
C GLN A 54 10.88 6.56 1.39
N GLN A 55 10.50 6.80 0.14
CA GLN A 55 10.94 7.96 -0.64
C GLN A 55 10.54 9.28 0.04
N ALA A 56 9.32 9.39 0.55
CA ALA A 56 8.88 10.58 1.29
C ALA A 56 9.72 10.82 2.55
N GLN A 57 10.00 9.77 3.32
CA GLN A 57 10.86 9.85 4.51
C GLN A 57 12.28 10.27 4.16
N GLN A 58 12.87 9.69 3.11
CA GLN A 58 14.22 10.05 2.64
C GLN A 58 14.26 11.51 2.16
N ALA A 59 13.22 11.97 1.47
CA ALA A 59 13.07 13.34 1.01
C ALA A 59 12.62 14.33 2.12
N ARG A 60 12.46 13.86 3.37
CA ARG A 60 11.93 14.63 4.51
C ARG A 60 10.58 15.30 4.21
N GLN A 61 9.76 14.68 3.38
CA GLN A 61 8.42 15.13 3.06
C GLN A 61 7.39 14.49 4.01
N PRO A 62 6.30 15.20 4.33
CA PRO A 62 5.22 14.63 5.12
C PRO A 62 4.57 13.46 4.39
N TRP A 63 4.37 12.35 5.10
CA TRP A 63 3.61 11.20 4.61
C TRP A 63 2.67 10.69 5.72
N PRO A 64 1.37 10.52 5.47
CA PRO A 64 0.67 10.71 4.19
C PRO A 64 0.70 12.16 3.65
N THR A 65 0.55 12.31 2.34
CA THR A 65 0.56 13.61 1.66
C THR A 65 -0.58 14.48 2.18
N ARG A 66 -0.31 15.76 2.45
CA ARG A 66 -1.33 16.72 2.86
C ARG A 66 -2.37 16.88 1.75
N LEU A 67 -3.66 16.79 2.11
CA LEU A 67 -4.76 17.01 1.18
C LEU A 67 -4.85 18.49 0.77
N PRO A 68 -5.11 18.81 -0.51
CA PRO A 68 -5.49 20.15 -0.93
C PRO A 68 -6.86 20.52 -0.37
N GLU A 69 -7.14 21.82 -0.26
CA GLU A 69 -8.38 22.36 0.31
C GLU A 69 -9.64 21.84 -0.40
N GLU A 70 -9.57 21.70 -1.72
CA GLU A 70 -10.63 21.14 -2.58
C GLU A 70 -11.05 19.72 -2.17
N LEU A 71 -10.11 18.89 -1.68
CA LEU A 71 -10.40 17.53 -1.21
C LEU A 71 -10.79 17.49 0.26
N MET A 72 -10.51 18.55 1.02
CA MET A 72 -10.93 18.69 2.42
C MET A 72 -12.37 19.19 2.54
N GLU A 73 -12.85 19.96 1.56
CA GLU A 73 -14.20 20.50 1.55
C GLU A 73 -15.25 19.38 1.53
N GLY A 74 -16.13 19.35 2.55
CA GLY A 74 -17.16 18.32 2.67
C GLY A 74 -16.63 16.91 2.99
N LEU A 75 -15.36 16.78 3.37
CA LEU A 75 -14.77 15.51 3.79
C LEU A 75 -15.14 15.19 5.25
N GLU A 76 -15.64 13.98 5.49
CA GLU A 76 -15.89 13.48 6.83
C GLU A 76 -14.58 13.04 7.51
N PHE A 77 -13.82 13.98 8.08
CA PHE A 77 -12.49 13.73 8.66
C PHE A 77 -12.43 12.58 9.67
N ALA A 78 -13.45 12.41 10.51
CA ALA A 78 -13.52 11.30 11.46
C ALA A 78 -13.58 9.93 10.75
N ARG A 79 -14.39 9.84 9.68
CA ARG A 79 -14.55 8.61 8.90
C ARG A 79 -13.34 8.35 8.01
N TYR A 80 -12.81 9.40 7.39
CA TYR A 80 -11.55 9.37 6.65
C TYR A 80 -10.40 8.87 7.52
N GLY A 81 -10.23 9.43 8.73
CA GLY A 81 -9.17 9.01 9.66
C GLY A 81 -9.33 7.55 10.08
N ALA A 82 -10.55 7.10 10.35
CA ALA A 82 -10.83 5.70 10.68
C ALA A 82 -10.51 4.76 9.51
N LEU A 83 -10.93 5.09 8.29
CA LEU A 83 -10.68 4.28 7.10
C LEU A 83 -9.18 4.27 6.74
N LEU A 84 -8.50 5.40 6.82
CA LEU A 84 -7.05 5.51 6.65
C LEU A 84 -6.30 4.60 7.63
N ALA A 85 -6.68 4.61 8.91
CA ALA A 85 -6.08 3.74 9.92
C ALA A 85 -6.30 2.25 9.59
N GLN A 86 -7.50 1.88 9.13
CA GLN A 86 -7.79 0.50 8.71
C GLN A 86 -6.99 0.08 7.48
N VAL A 87 -6.91 0.93 6.45
CA VAL A 87 -6.11 0.68 5.24
C VAL A 87 -4.64 0.52 5.61
N ARG A 88 -4.10 1.37 6.49
CA ARG A 88 -2.73 1.24 6.99
C ARG A 88 -2.50 -0.06 7.75
N LYS A 89 -3.44 -0.51 8.57
CA LYS A 89 -3.35 -1.81 9.24
C LYS A 89 -3.36 -2.96 8.23
N HIS A 90 -4.25 -2.91 7.25
CA HIS A 90 -4.39 -3.97 6.24
C HIS A 90 -3.17 -4.09 5.33
N THR A 91 -2.52 -2.97 5.04
CA THR A 91 -1.32 -2.88 4.19
C THR A 91 0.00 -2.99 4.96
N GLY A 92 -0.03 -3.10 6.30
CA GLY A 92 1.17 -3.11 7.14
C GLY A 92 1.88 -1.76 7.26
N LEU A 93 1.23 -0.65 6.87
CA LEU A 93 1.73 0.73 6.94
C LEU A 93 1.50 1.40 8.32
N ASP A 94 0.93 0.71 9.31
CA ASP A 94 0.64 1.22 10.65
C ASP A 94 1.88 1.36 11.55
N GLY A 95 3.03 0.81 11.15
CA GLY A 95 4.31 0.98 11.86
C GLY A 95 4.58 -0.03 12.98
N LEU A 96 3.65 -0.95 13.24
CA LEU A 96 3.94 -2.18 13.98
C LEU A 96 4.34 -3.24 12.96
N THR A 97 5.65 -3.46 12.84
CA THR A 97 6.29 -4.47 11.99
C THR A 97 5.49 -5.78 11.89
N SER A 98 5.13 -6.16 10.68
CA SER A 98 5.06 -7.57 10.30
C SER A 98 5.48 -7.69 8.84
N THR A 99 6.72 -8.17 8.68
CA THR A 99 7.19 -8.91 7.51
C THR A 99 6.94 -8.24 6.16
N ILE A 100 7.91 -7.43 5.74
CA ILE A 100 8.32 -7.46 4.33
C ILE A 100 8.76 -8.91 4.04
N HIS A 101 7.83 -9.76 3.62
CA HIS A 101 8.19 -10.87 2.75
C HIS A 101 8.48 -10.23 1.39
N ARG A 102 9.73 -9.78 1.22
CA ARG A 102 10.32 -9.63 -0.10
C ARG A 102 10.24 -11.01 -0.72
N GLY A 103 9.26 -11.25 -1.58
CA GLY A 103 9.35 -12.33 -2.56
C GLY A 103 10.72 -12.22 -3.24
N PRO A 104 11.39 -13.36 -3.50
CA PRO A 104 12.83 -13.39 -3.69
C PRO A 104 13.26 -12.40 -4.76
N LEU A 105 14.07 -11.44 -4.31
CA LEU A 105 14.92 -10.61 -5.15
C LEU A 105 15.52 -11.55 -6.20
N ARG A 106 15.25 -11.29 -7.49
CA ARG A 106 15.83 -12.07 -8.59
C ARG A 106 17.34 -12.12 -8.39
N ILE A 107 17.79 -13.29 -7.96
CA ILE A 107 19.19 -13.67 -7.90
C ILE A 107 19.70 -13.63 -9.34
N GLY A 108 20.64 -12.72 -9.59
CA GLY A 108 21.31 -12.61 -10.89
C GLY A 108 22.10 -13.89 -11.23
N PRO A 109 22.54 -14.05 -12.48
CA PRO A 109 23.09 -15.29 -13.04
C PRO A 109 24.37 -15.84 -12.36
N GLN A 110 24.88 -15.21 -11.30
CA GLN A 110 26.02 -15.70 -10.54
C GLN A 110 25.70 -16.89 -9.60
N GLU A 111 24.48 -17.06 -9.08
CA GLU A 111 24.19 -18.18 -8.14
C GLU A 111 23.89 -19.52 -8.83
N ALA A 112 23.64 -19.54 -10.14
CA ALA A 112 23.52 -20.81 -10.88
C ALA A 112 24.82 -21.65 -10.85
N ARG A 113 25.97 -21.02 -10.56
CA ARG A 113 27.24 -21.74 -10.37
C ARG A 113 27.34 -22.44 -9.01
N LEU A 114 26.64 -21.98 -7.99
CA LEU A 114 26.61 -22.62 -6.66
C LEU A 114 25.69 -23.85 -6.61
N MET A 115 24.89 -24.08 -7.65
CA MET A 115 24.09 -25.30 -7.82
C MET A 115 24.84 -26.44 -8.53
N ALA A 116 26.14 -26.30 -8.80
CA ALA A 116 26.86 -27.24 -9.66
C ALA A 116 27.63 -28.36 -8.94
N GLU A 117 27.80 -28.36 -7.61
CA GLU A 117 28.73 -29.31 -6.97
C GLU A 117 28.10 -29.99 -5.73
N LEU A 118 27.36 -31.08 -5.99
CA LEU A 118 26.76 -32.05 -5.06
C LEU A 118 27.77 -32.68 -4.06
N PRO A 119 27.28 -33.20 -2.92
CA PRO A 119 27.17 -34.66 -2.83
C PRO A 119 25.73 -35.16 -2.52
N PRO A 120 25.36 -36.34 -3.04
CA PRO A 120 24.03 -36.93 -2.91
C PRO A 120 23.79 -37.59 -1.55
N HIS A 121 22.53 -37.61 -1.12
CA HIS A 121 22.04 -38.39 0.03
C HIS A 121 22.56 -39.84 0.00
N ASN A 122 23.25 -40.27 1.06
CA ASN A 122 23.24 -41.70 1.41
C ASN A 122 23.61 -42.00 2.87
N VAL A 123 23.07 -43.14 3.32
CA VAL A 123 23.20 -43.91 4.58
C VAL A 123 22.27 -43.52 5.73
N LEU A 124 21.12 -44.19 5.92
CA LEU A 124 20.86 -45.54 6.46
C LEU A 124 20.98 -45.59 7.99
N HIS A 125 19.87 -45.94 8.65
CA HIS A 125 19.83 -46.40 10.04
C HIS A 125 19.41 -47.87 10.08
#